data_AF-A0A925H8Y1-F1
#
_entry.id   AF-A0A925H8Y1-F1
#
_cell.length_a   1.000
_cell.length_b   1.000
_cell.length_c   1.000
_cell.angle_alpha   90.00
_cell.angle_beta   90.00
_cell.angle_gamma   90.00
#
_symmetry.space_group_name_H-M   'P 1'
#
loop_
_entity.id
_entity.type
_entity.pdbx_description
1 polymer ?
#
loop_
_entity_poly.entity_id
_entity_poly.type
_entity_poly.pdbx_seq_one_letter_code
_entity_poly.pdbx_strand_id
1 'polypeptide(L)'
;MTAGERMTAKLLRWSPLFIFLAVALPLPAYFLLRYFAATENVGEYMIFALTSLAASMLFGLVAAFLVVLYRMFWERKLRERLATDGVTADELSLFASELTAAQRRALTQMEARNPLLADAYRETLAARITASRVLDSARREAVVVEQRLKSAAGLQSVSRGELEQDLRKDRDRLSRTEREAAEHQQEIETRLQSIEAMASRVSSEAETQDALRRLGSVRDNVPLGLTAARLEREAYEEIEQELRQHETEEKLREQKVEKELREMQARQQGSQDS
;
A
#
# COMPACT_ATOMS: atom_id res chain seq x y z
N MET A 1 4.82 5.61 -5.37
CA MET A 1 5.66 5.69 -4.14
C MET A 1 6.20 7.09 -3.92
N THR A 2 6.04 7.63 -2.71
CA THR A 2 6.74 8.86 -2.31
C THR A 2 8.20 8.56 -1.93
N ALA A 3 9.09 9.55 -2.02
CA ALA A 3 10.50 9.38 -1.62
C ALA A 3 10.65 8.93 -0.16
N GLY A 4 9.71 9.34 0.71
CA GLY A 4 9.66 8.95 2.12
C GLY A 4 9.44 7.44 2.32
N GLU A 5 8.58 6.81 1.52
CA GLU A 5 8.30 5.36 1.62
C GLU A 5 9.48 4.48 1.22
N ARG A 6 10.31 4.97 0.29
CA ARG A 6 11.55 4.28 -0.11
C ARG A 6 12.59 4.34 1.02
N MET A 7 12.68 5.47 1.72
CA MET A 7 13.56 5.64 2.88
C MET A 7 13.10 4.77 4.06
N THR A 8 11.79 4.75 4.36
CA THR A 8 11.28 3.89 5.44
C THR A 8 11.53 2.42 5.14
N ALA A 9 11.30 1.94 3.91
CA ALA A 9 11.59 0.55 3.55
C ALA A 9 13.08 0.16 3.77
N LYS A 10 14.02 1.05 3.41
CA LYS A 10 15.46 0.84 3.66
C LYS A 10 15.78 0.86 5.15
N LEU A 11 15.19 1.78 5.91
CA LEU A 11 15.38 1.92 7.35
C LEU A 11 14.85 0.69 8.11
N LEU A 12 13.66 0.21 7.74
CA LEU A 12 13.04 -0.98 8.32
C LEU A 12 13.84 -2.26 8.05
N ARG A 13 14.71 -2.31 7.04
CA ARG A 13 15.54 -3.49 6.78
C ARG A 13 16.56 -3.75 7.89
N TRP A 14 17.12 -2.69 8.48
CA TRP A 14 18.10 -2.77 9.55
C TRP A 14 17.50 -2.51 10.94
N SER A 15 16.29 -1.97 10.99
CA SER A 15 15.58 -1.62 12.21
C SER A 15 15.51 -2.73 13.27
N PRO A 16 15.28 -4.03 12.94
CA PRO A 16 15.21 -5.06 13.97
C PRO A 16 16.52 -5.21 14.75
N LEU A 17 17.66 -5.12 14.05
CA LEU A 17 18.98 -5.25 14.65
C LEU A 17 19.34 -4.02 15.48
N PHE A 18 19.01 -2.82 14.99
CA PHE A 18 19.22 -1.59 15.76
C PHE A 18 18.34 -1.53 17.01
N ILE A 19 17.07 -1.95 16.91
CA ILE A 19 16.16 -1.98 18.06
C ILE A 19 16.60 -3.05 19.07
N PHE A 20 17.02 -4.22 18.59
CA PHE A 20 17.62 -5.24 19.45
C PHE A 20 18.80 -4.67 20.24
N LEU A 21 19.77 -4.05 19.56
CA LEU A 21 20.94 -3.47 20.22
C LEU A 21 20.56 -2.32 21.17
N ALA A 22 19.65 -1.44 20.75
CA ALA A 22 19.21 -0.30 21.56
C ALA A 22 18.50 -0.74 22.84
N VAL A 23 17.77 -1.86 22.83
CA VAL A 23 17.06 -2.39 24.00
C VAL A 23 17.95 -3.32 24.84
N ALA A 24 18.75 -4.17 24.19
CA ALA A 24 19.51 -5.22 24.87
C ALA A 24 20.80 -4.70 25.53
N LEU A 25 21.41 -3.64 25.00
CA LEU A 25 22.77 -3.24 25.35
C LEU A 25 22.92 -2.23 26.51
N PRO A 26 21.99 -1.28 26.76
CA PRO A 26 22.20 -0.24 27.77
C PRO A 26 22.33 -0.78 29.21
N LEU A 27 21.45 -1.71 29.60
CA LEU A 27 21.39 -2.22 30.96
C LEU A 27 22.63 -3.07 31.32
N PRO A 28 23.03 -4.05 30.48
CA PRO A 28 24.23 -4.84 30.77
C PRO A 28 25.51 -4.02 30.66
N ALA A 29 25.57 -3.08 29.71
CA ALA A 29 26.72 -2.18 29.58
C ALA A 29 26.89 -1.31 30.83
N TYR A 30 25.80 -0.81 31.42
CA TYR A 30 25.83 -0.06 32.67
C TYR A 30 26.45 -0.88 33.81
N PHE A 31 26.00 -2.12 34.01
CA PHE A 31 26.54 -2.99 35.06
C PHE A 31 27.99 -3.43 34.79
N LEU A 32 28.36 -3.66 33.53
CA LEU A 32 29.74 -3.94 33.13
C LEU A 32 30.68 -2.77 33.40
N LEU A 33 30.28 -1.54 33.06
CA LEU A 33 31.06 -0.35 33.36
C LEU A 33 31.21 -0.15 34.87
N ARG A 34 30.16 -0.41 35.65
CA ARG A 34 30.22 -0.39 37.12
C ARG A 34 31.15 -1.46 37.66
N TYR A 35 31.13 -2.67 37.10
CA TYR A 35 32.04 -3.75 37.46
C TYR A 35 33.51 -3.35 37.28
N PHE A 36 33.88 -2.70 36.16
CA PHE A 36 35.26 -2.24 35.94
C PHE A 36 35.68 -1.08 36.86
N ALA A 37 34.73 -0.29 37.36
CA ALA A 37 35.00 0.83 38.25
C ALA A 37 34.93 0.47 39.75
N ALA A 38 34.45 -0.72 40.10
CA ALA A 38 34.21 -1.12 41.49
C ALA A 38 35.50 -1.62 42.16
N THR A 39 35.82 -1.05 43.32
CA THR A 39 36.92 -1.51 44.20
C THR A 39 36.43 -2.48 45.29
N GLU A 40 35.13 -2.48 45.59
CA GLU A 40 34.47 -3.34 46.58
C GLU A 40 33.21 -3.97 45.97
N ASN A 41 32.79 -5.14 46.46
CA ASN A 41 31.59 -5.88 45.99
C ASN A 41 31.56 -6.22 44.49
N VAL A 42 32.72 -6.48 43.89
CA VAL A 42 32.89 -6.83 42.46
C VAL A 42 32.00 -8.01 42.03
N GLY A 43 31.81 -9.00 42.92
CA GLY A 43 30.98 -10.18 42.64
C GLY A 43 29.50 -9.88 42.41
N GLU A 44 28.93 -8.92 43.16
CA GLU A 44 27.51 -8.55 43.02
C GLU A 44 27.24 -7.91 41.67
N TYR A 45 28.09 -6.97 41.25
CA TYR A 45 27.98 -6.32 39.94
C TYR A 45 28.11 -7.30 38.78
N MET A 46 28.94 -8.34 38.90
CA MET A 46 29.05 -9.38 37.87
C MET A 46 27.76 -10.21 37.75
N ILE A 47 27.14 -10.58 38.87
CA ILE A 47 25.86 -11.31 38.88
C ILE A 47 24.76 -10.43 38.28
N PHE A 48 24.69 -9.15 38.65
CA PHE A 48 23.75 -8.21 38.05
C PHE A 48 23.99 -7.99 36.55
N ALA A 49 25.25 -7.91 36.11
CA ALA A 49 25.58 -7.80 34.69
C ALA A 49 25.10 -9.02 33.90
N LEU A 50 25.32 -10.24 34.41
CA LEU A 50 24.91 -11.47 33.73
C LEU A 50 23.38 -11.64 33.70
N THR A 51 22.70 -11.37 34.82
CA THR A 51 21.24 -11.47 34.92
C THR A 51 20.54 -10.39 34.08
N SER A 52 21.04 -9.16 34.11
CA SER A 52 20.54 -8.07 33.26
C SER A 52 20.79 -8.35 31.78
N LEU A 53 21.92 -8.95 31.40
CA LEU A 53 22.19 -9.39 30.03
C LEU A 53 21.18 -10.42 29.54
N ALA A 54 20.90 -11.46 30.34
CA ALA A 54 19.92 -12.46 29.98
C ALA A 54 18.51 -11.84 29.83
N ALA A 55 18.11 -10.99 30.77
CA ALA A 55 16.82 -10.30 30.72
C ALA A 55 16.72 -9.35 29.51
N SER A 56 17.71 -8.47 29.31
CA SER A 56 17.71 -7.48 28.23
C SER A 56 17.80 -8.13 26.86
N MET A 57 18.50 -9.26 26.73
CA MET A 57 18.53 -10.05 25.50
C MET A 57 17.16 -10.60 25.16
N LEU A 58 16.41 -11.12 26.15
CA LEU A 58 15.04 -11.59 25.94
C LEU A 58 14.12 -10.44 25.48
N PHE A 59 14.16 -9.30 26.17
CA PHE A 59 13.38 -8.11 25.80
C PHE A 59 13.76 -7.57 24.42
N GLY A 60 15.06 -7.50 24.11
CA GLY A 60 15.55 -7.09 22.80
C GLY A 60 15.04 -8.01 21.70
N LEU A 61 15.00 -9.33 21.94
CA LEU A 61 14.53 -10.32 20.97
C LEU A 61 13.02 -10.17 20.73
N VAL A 62 12.23 -9.97 21.78
CA VAL A 62 10.78 -9.69 21.67
C VAL A 62 10.55 -8.39 20.90
N ALA A 63 11.28 -7.32 21.20
CA ALA A 63 11.17 -6.05 20.49
C ALA A 63 11.53 -6.18 19.00
N ALA A 64 12.64 -6.86 18.69
CA ALA A 64 13.02 -7.16 17.30
C ALA A 64 11.96 -7.99 16.58
N PHE A 65 11.37 -8.98 17.25
CA PHE A 65 10.30 -9.79 16.69
C PHE A 65 9.05 -8.96 16.39
N LEU A 66 8.63 -8.08 17.30
CA LEU A 66 7.50 -7.16 17.08
C LEU A 66 7.74 -6.24 15.87
N VAL A 67 8.97 -5.75 15.69
CA VAL A 67 9.32 -4.91 14.53
C VAL A 67 9.26 -5.70 13.23
N VAL A 68 9.69 -6.97 13.23
CA VAL A 68 9.54 -7.85 12.06
C VAL A 68 8.07 -8.07 11.73
N LEU A 69 7.23 -8.33 12.72
CA LEU A 69 5.79 -8.46 12.51
C LEU A 69 5.19 -7.18 11.94
N TYR A 70 5.49 -6.02 12.55
CA TYR A 70 5.04 -4.73 12.07
C TYR A 70 5.44 -4.50 10.62
N ARG A 71 6.69 -4.81 10.27
CA ARG A 71 7.18 -4.73 8.88
C ARG A 71 6.36 -5.62 7.94
N MET A 72 6.07 -6.86 8.33
CA MET A 72 5.26 -7.76 7.50
C MET A 72 3.86 -7.21 7.24
N PHE A 73 3.22 -6.63 8.27
CA PHE A 73 1.90 -5.99 8.11
C PHE A 73 1.98 -4.72 7.27
N TRP A 74 3.02 -3.91 7.45
CA TRP A 74 3.23 -2.70 6.66
C TRP A 74 3.46 -3.00 5.18
N GLU A 75 4.30 -3.98 4.85
CA GLU A 75 4.52 -4.41 3.45
C GLU A 75 3.23 -4.95 2.81
N ARG A 76 2.38 -5.66 3.56
CA ARG A 76 1.06 -6.10 3.06
C ARG A 76 0.17 -4.90 2.73
N LYS A 77 0.03 -3.96 3.67
CA LYS A 77 -0.80 -2.76 3.49
C LYS A 77 -0.28 -1.85 2.37
N LEU A 78 1.04 -1.73 2.24
CA LEU A 78 1.67 -0.97 1.16
C LEU A 78 1.36 -1.62 -0.20
N ARG A 79 1.49 -2.95 -0.32
CA ARG A 79 1.16 -3.66 -1.56
C ARG A 79 -0.30 -3.53 -1.95
N GLU A 80 -1.23 -3.52 -0.99
CA GLU A 80 -2.65 -3.27 -1.24
C GLU A 80 -2.92 -1.85 -1.74
N ARG A 81 -2.25 -0.84 -1.15
CA ARG A 81 -2.35 0.55 -1.62
C ARG A 81 -1.78 0.71 -3.03
N LEU A 82 -0.56 0.25 -3.26
CA LEU A 82 0.09 0.29 -4.57
C LEU A 82 -0.69 -0.49 -5.63
N ALA A 83 -1.34 -1.59 -5.26
CA ALA A 83 -2.21 -2.32 -6.17
C ALA A 83 -3.42 -1.49 -6.60
N THR A 84 -3.90 -0.58 -5.75
CA THR A 84 -5.01 0.31 -6.09
C THR A 84 -4.56 1.44 -7.01
N ASP A 85 -3.37 2.00 -6.75
CA ASP A 85 -2.83 3.12 -7.54
C ASP A 85 -2.25 2.67 -8.89
N GLY A 86 -1.98 1.37 -9.03
CA GLY A 86 -1.31 0.75 -10.15
C GLY A 86 0.18 0.55 -9.87
N VAL A 87 0.69 -0.65 -10.15
CA VAL A 87 2.10 -0.98 -9.89
C VAL A 87 2.97 -0.33 -10.97
N THR A 88 3.97 0.44 -10.56
CA THR A 88 4.96 1.03 -11.48
C THR A 88 6.19 0.14 -11.67
N ALA A 89 6.96 0.37 -12.73
CA ALA A 89 8.18 -0.39 -13.03
C ALA A 89 9.21 -0.35 -11.88
N ASP A 90 9.35 0.79 -11.20
CA ASP A 90 10.19 0.98 -10.03
C ASP A 90 9.76 0.11 -8.83
N GLU A 91 8.46 -0.06 -8.66
CA GLU A 91 7.85 -0.76 -7.53
C GLU A 91 7.84 -2.28 -7.71
N LEU A 92 8.14 -2.77 -8.92
CA LEU A 92 8.13 -4.18 -9.27
C LEU A 92 8.97 -5.05 -8.32
N SER A 93 10.07 -4.50 -7.79
CA SER A 93 10.93 -5.19 -6.83
C SER A 93 10.20 -5.61 -5.54
N LEU A 94 9.18 -4.87 -5.11
CA LEU A 94 8.32 -5.18 -3.97
C LEU A 94 7.39 -6.37 -4.25
N PHE A 95 7.12 -6.63 -5.53
CA PHE A 95 6.29 -7.71 -6.03
C PHE A 95 7.12 -8.88 -6.59
N ALA A 96 8.41 -8.96 -6.27
CA ALA A 96 9.29 -10.02 -6.77
C ALA A 96 8.81 -11.44 -6.41
N SER A 97 8.00 -11.60 -5.35
CA SER A 97 7.36 -12.87 -4.97
C SER A 97 6.25 -13.30 -5.93
N GLU A 98 5.65 -12.37 -6.67
CA GLU A 98 4.59 -12.62 -7.66
C GLU A 98 5.17 -12.89 -9.06
N LEU A 99 6.48 -12.69 -9.23
CA LEU A 99 7.19 -13.01 -10.45
C LEU A 99 7.64 -14.47 -10.48
N THR A 100 7.46 -15.12 -11.62
CA THR A 100 7.97 -16.48 -11.81
C THR A 100 9.50 -16.48 -11.77
N ALA A 101 10.11 -17.62 -11.45
CA ALA A 101 11.57 -17.74 -11.47
C ALA A 101 12.15 -17.46 -12.87
N ALA A 102 11.41 -17.81 -13.94
CA ALA A 102 11.79 -17.52 -15.32
C ALA A 102 11.80 -16.01 -15.59
N GLN A 103 10.76 -15.28 -15.19
CA GLN A 103 10.66 -13.83 -15.37
C GLN A 103 11.76 -13.07 -14.64
N ARG A 104 12.07 -13.48 -13.40
CA ARG A 104 13.18 -12.88 -12.65
C ARG A 104 14.52 -13.09 -13.36
N ARG A 105 14.77 -14.30 -13.87
CA ARG A 105 16.00 -14.59 -14.65
C ARG A 105 16.04 -13.81 -15.95
N ALA A 106 14.95 -13.77 -16.70
CA ALA A 106 14.85 -13.02 -17.96
C ALA A 106 15.11 -11.53 -17.73
N LEU A 107 14.52 -10.95 -16.69
CA LEU A 107 14.74 -9.57 -16.30
C LEU A 107 16.22 -9.30 -15.99
N THR A 108 16.85 -10.12 -15.14
CA THR A 108 18.28 -9.97 -14.82
C THR A 108 19.18 -10.13 -16.06
N GLN A 109 18.84 -11.02 -16.98
CA GLN A 109 19.57 -11.18 -18.24
C GLN A 109 19.40 -9.97 -19.17
N MET A 110 18.19 -9.42 -19.27
CA MET A 110 17.92 -8.22 -20.05
C MET A 110 18.63 -7.01 -19.45
N GLU A 111 18.62 -6.84 -18.12
CA GLU A 111 19.34 -5.75 -17.44
C GLU A 111 20.83 -5.75 -17.75
N ALA A 112 21.44 -6.94 -17.88
CA ALA A 112 22.85 -7.07 -18.22
C ALA A 112 23.17 -6.82 -19.70
N ARG A 113 22.20 -7.02 -20.61
CA ARG A 113 22.40 -6.95 -22.07
C ARG A 113 21.89 -5.67 -22.71
N ASN A 114 20.68 -5.25 -22.33
CA ASN A 114 20.00 -4.11 -22.91
C ASN A 114 19.07 -3.46 -21.84
N PRO A 115 19.50 -2.34 -21.21
CA PRO A 115 18.74 -1.71 -20.14
C PRO A 115 17.39 -1.13 -20.60
N LEU A 116 17.28 -0.72 -21.87
CA LEU A 116 16.02 -0.19 -22.43
C LEU A 116 14.96 -1.30 -22.55
N LEU A 117 15.36 -2.48 -23.03
CA LEU A 117 14.48 -3.63 -23.11
C LEU A 117 14.09 -4.14 -21.72
N ALA A 118 15.01 -4.07 -20.76
CA ALA A 118 14.74 -4.41 -19.37
C ALA A 118 13.68 -3.46 -18.77
N ASP A 119 13.75 -2.16 -19.04
CA ASP A 119 12.76 -1.19 -18.55
C ASP A 119 11.37 -1.46 -19.12
N ALA A 120 11.27 -1.67 -20.44
CA ALA A 120 10.00 -2.07 -21.09
C ALA A 120 9.46 -3.40 -20.52
N TYR A 121 10.33 -4.36 -20.22
CA TYR A 121 9.94 -5.61 -19.57
C TYR A 121 9.43 -5.38 -18.15
N ARG A 122 10.09 -4.52 -17.35
CA ARG A 122 9.63 -4.16 -16.00
C ARG A 122 8.27 -3.47 -16.02
N GLU A 123 8.07 -2.52 -16.93
CA GLU A 123 6.78 -1.83 -17.10
C GLU A 123 5.68 -2.82 -17.49
N THR A 124 5.97 -3.73 -18.42
CA THR A 124 5.00 -4.75 -18.86
C THR A 124 4.69 -5.75 -17.73
N LEU A 125 5.68 -6.16 -16.93
CA LEU A 125 5.48 -7.00 -15.75
C LEU A 125 4.64 -6.30 -14.69
N ALA A 126 4.89 -5.02 -14.44
CA ALA A 126 4.13 -4.21 -13.50
C ALA A 126 2.67 -4.04 -13.95
N ALA A 127 2.45 -3.81 -15.26
CA ALA A 127 1.12 -3.80 -15.86
C ALA A 127 0.41 -5.15 -15.68
N ARG A 128 1.11 -6.28 -15.87
CA ARG A 128 0.51 -7.62 -15.67
C ARG A 128 0.02 -7.81 -14.25
N ILE A 129 0.85 -7.45 -13.26
CA ILE A 129 0.49 -7.58 -11.84
C ILE A 129 -0.72 -6.71 -11.53
N THR A 130 -0.76 -5.49 -12.07
CA THR A 130 -1.91 -4.59 -11.93
C THR A 130 -3.18 -5.21 -12.53
N ALA A 131 -3.12 -5.68 -13.78
CA ALA A 131 -4.26 -6.30 -14.46
C ALA A 131 -4.79 -7.53 -13.71
N SER A 132 -3.88 -8.43 -13.29
CA SER A 132 -4.24 -9.62 -12.50
C SER A 132 -4.95 -9.26 -11.20
N ARG A 133 -4.53 -8.18 -10.53
CA ARG A 133 -5.12 -7.74 -9.27
C ARG A 133 -6.47 -7.07 -9.45
N VAL A 134 -6.64 -6.26 -10.50
CA VAL A 134 -7.94 -5.70 -10.88
C VAL A 134 -8.93 -6.83 -11.18
N LEU A 135 -8.50 -7.84 -11.92
CA LEU A 135 -9.30 -9.03 -12.20
C LEU A 135 -9.72 -9.77 -10.91
N ASP A 136 -8.77 -10.01 -10.00
CA ASP A 136 -9.05 -10.65 -8.73
C ASP A 136 -9.99 -9.83 -7.84
N SER A 137 -9.86 -8.50 -7.83
CA SER A 137 -10.75 -7.61 -7.08
C SER A 137 -12.17 -7.64 -7.65
N ALA A 138 -12.31 -7.47 -8.96
CA ALA A 138 -13.59 -7.49 -9.65
C ALA A 138 -14.35 -8.82 -9.39
N ARG A 139 -13.62 -9.94 -9.39
CA ARG A 139 -14.19 -11.26 -9.05
C ARG A 139 -14.65 -11.35 -7.60
N ARG A 140 -13.84 -10.90 -6.65
CA ARG A 140 -14.20 -10.92 -5.22
C ARG A 140 -15.42 -10.04 -4.95
N GLU A 141 -15.44 -8.83 -5.51
CA GLU A 141 -16.55 -7.90 -5.37
C GLU A 141 -17.82 -8.43 -6.02
N ALA A 142 -17.71 -9.06 -7.19
CA ALA A 142 -18.85 -9.69 -7.86
C ALA A 142 -19.51 -10.78 -6.99
N VAL A 143 -18.71 -11.58 -6.28
CA VAL A 143 -19.22 -12.58 -5.33
C VAL A 143 -19.95 -11.92 -4.15
N VAL A 144 -19.39 -10.83 -3.61
CA VAL A 144 -20.04 -10.08 -2.51
C VAL A 144 -21.36 -9.47 -2.96
N VAL A 145 -21.41 -8.85 -4.15
CA VAL A 145 -22.63 -8.28 -4.74
C VAL A 145 -23.67 -9.38 -4.99
N GLU A 146 -23.24 -10.54 -5.48
CA GLU A 146 -24.14 -11.68 -5.69
C GLU A 146 -24.74 -12.21 -4.38
N GLN A 147 -23.94 -12.27 -3.31
CA GLN A 147 -24.43 -12.62 -1.98
C GLN A 147 -25.45 -11.58 -1.48
N ARG A 148 -25.16 -10.28 -1.66
CA ARG A 148 -26.08 -9.20 -1.30
C ARG A 148 -27.39 -9.26 -2.08
N LEU A 149 -27.35 -9.59 -3.38
CA LEU A 149 -28.55 -9.80 -4.20
C LEU A 149 -29.40 -10.95 -3.66
N LYS A 150 -28.78 -12.08 -3.28
CA LYS A 150 -29.48 -13.23 -2.68
C LYS A 150 -30.11 -12.87 -1.34
N SER A 151 -29.41 -12.11 -0.50
CA SER A 151 -29.94 -11.62 0.78
C SER A 151 -31.07 -10.61 0.59
N ALA A 152 -30.94 -9.68 -0.34
CA ALA A 152 -31.97 -8.67 -0.65
C ALA A 152 -33.26 -9.32 -1.17
N ALA A 153 -33.15 -10.43 -1.91
CA ALA A 153 -34.30 -11.16 -2.42
C ALA A 153 -35.23 -11.71 -1.31
N GLY A 154 -34.72 -11.88 -0.08
CA GLY A 154 -35.50 -12.32 1.09
C GLY A 154 -36.16 -11.19 1.90
N LEU A 155 -35.87 -9.92 1.60
CA LEU A 155 -36.41 -8.78 2.36
C LEU A 155 -37.82 -8.41 1.88
N GLN A 156 -38.69 -8.01 2.81
CA GLN A 156 -40.04 -7.48 2.55
C GLN A 156 -40.10 -5.97 2.77
N SER A 157 -39.12 -5.21 2.28
CA SER A 157 -39.10 -3.75 2.43
C SER A 157 -39.59 -3.02 1.18
N VAL A 158 -40.20 -1.84 1.37
CA VAL A 158 -40.68 -0.96 0.30
C VAL A 158 -39.54 -0.50 -0.63
N SER A 159 -38.32 -0.36 -0.12
CA SER A 159 -37.11 0.05 -0.89
C SER A 159 -36.37 -1.10 -1.57
N ARG A 160 -36.92 -2.32 -1.59
CA ARG A 160 -36.26 -3.50 -2.16
C ARG A 160 -35.96 -3.36 -3.66
N GLY A 161 -36.91 -2.80 -4.42
CA GLY A 161 -36.79 -2.70 -5.87
C GLY A 161 -35.59 -1.86 -6.32
N GLU A 162 -35.39 -0.71 -5.66
CA GLU A 162 -34.27 0.20 -5.92
C GLU A 162 -32.93 -0.47 -5.59
N LEU A 163 -32.80 -1.07 -4.40
CA LEU A 163 -31.59 -1.77 -3.98
C LEU A 163 -31.23 -2.95 -4.90
N GLU A 164 -32.22 -3.75 -5.32
CA GLU A 164 -31.98 -4.85 -6.27
C GLU A 164 -31.52 -4.33 -7.63
N GLN A 165 -32.07 -3.22 -8.10
CA GLN A 165 -31.69 -2.61 -9.37
C GLN A 165 -30.25 -2.08 -9.31
N ASP A 166 -29.88 -1.40 -8.23
CA ASP A 166 -28.51 -0.88 -8.02
C ASP A 166 -27.50 -2.03 -7.95
N LEU A 167 -27.78 -3.06 -7.15
CA LEU A 167 -26.90 -4.23 -7.04
C LEU A 167 -26.75 -4.99 -8.39
N ARG A 168 -27.80 -5.03 -9.22
CA ARG A 168 -27.70 -5.61 -10.58
C ARG A 168 -26.82 -4.75 -11.48
N LYS A 169 -26.98 -3.43 -11.44
CA LYS A 169 -26.14 -2.49 -12.20
C LYS A 169 -24.68 -2.62 -11.80
N ASP A 170 -24.40 -2.77 -10.51
CA ASP A 170 -23.04 -2.99 -10.00
C ASP A 170 -22.49 -4.34 -10.46
N ARG A 171 -23.30 -5.41 -10.45
CA ARG A 171 -22.89 -6.71 -10.97
C ARG A 171 -22.53 -6.66 -12.45
N ASP A 172 -23.31 -5.93 -13.25
CA ASP A 172 -23.06 -5.74 -14.68
C ASP A 172 -21.80 -4.92 -14.93
N ARG A 173 -21.57 -3.86 -14.16
CA ARG A 173 -20.32 -3.06 -14.19
C ARG A 173 -19.11 -3.95 -13.88
N LEU A 174 -19.14 -4.67 -12.77
CA LEU A 174 -18.07 -5.59 -12.37
C LEU A 174 -17.81 -6.68 -13.42
N SER A 175 -18.87 -7.19 -14.07
CA SER A 175 -18.69 -8.16 -15.16
C SER A 175 -18.01 -7.56 -16.39
N ARG A 176 -18.24 -6.27 -16.70
CA ARG A 176 -17.53 -5.58 -17.79
C ARG A 176 -16.07 -5.38 -17.44
N THR A 177 -15.80 -4.87 -16.24
CA THR A 177 -14.43 -4.70 -15.72
C THR A 177 -13.67 -6.03 -15.70
N GLU A 178 -14.32 -7.14 -15.34
CA GLU A 178 -13.70 -8.47 -15.39
C GLU A 178 -13.27 -8.85 -16.81
N ARG A 179 -14.12 -8.62 -17.82
CA ARG A 179 -13.80 -8.94 -19.22
C ARG A 179 -12.68 -8.05 -19.76
N GLU A 180 -12.78 -6.74 -19.54
CA GLU A 180 -11.75 -5.78 -19.95
C GLU A 180 -10.40 -6.10 -19.30
N ALA A 181 -10.38 -6.40 -18.00
CA ALA A 181 -9.14 -6.76 -17.30
C ALA A 181 -8.55 -8.09 -17.82
N ALA A 182 -9.39 -9.08 -18.14
CA ALA A 182 -8.95 -10.35 -18.71
C ALA A 182 -8.37 -10.18 -20.13
N GLU A 183 -9.02 -9.37 -20.97
CA GLU A 183 -8.52 -9.02 -22.30
C GLU A 183 -7.17 -8.30 -22.22
N HIS A 184 -7.05 -7.32 -21.32
CA HIS A 184 -5.79 -6.63 -21.06
C HIS A 184 -4.70 -7.56 -20.56
N GLN A 185 -5.02 -8.49 -19.67
CA GLN A 185 -4.04 -9.45 -19.18
C GLN A 185 -3.48 -10.30 -20.34
N GLN A 186 -4.34 -10.76 -21.25
CA GLN A 186 -3.91 -11.53 -22.43
C GLN A 186 -3.04 -10.70 -23.39
N GLU A 187 -3.39 -9.42 -23.60
CA GLU A 187 -2.58 -8.50 -24.38
C GLU A 187 -1.18 -8.31 -23.76
N ILE A 188 -1.12 -8.10 -22.45
CA ILE A 188 0.12 -7.94 -21.70
C ILE A 188 0.98 -9.21 -21.77
N GLU A 189 0.39 -10.39 -21.65
CA GLU A 189 1.11 -11.66 -21.79
C GLU A 189 1.71 -11.82 -23.19
N THR A 190 0.96 -11.44 -24.24
CA THR A 190 1.46 -11.43 -25.61
C THR A 190 2.63 -10.47 -25.78
N ARG A 191 2.58 -9.30 -25.15
CA ARG A 191 3.68 -8.32 -25.14
C ARG A 191 4.91 -8.85 -24.40
N LEU A 192 4.74 -9.52 -23.25
CA LEU A 192 5.85 -10.16 -22.53
C LEU A 192 6.55 -11.19 -23.41
N GLN A 193 5.79 -12.06 -24.09
CA GLN A 193 6.36 -13.05 -25.01
C GLN A 193 7.10 -12.39 -26.19
N SER A 194 6.58 -11.28 -26.72
CA SER A 194 7.26 -10.50 -27.76
C SER A 194 8.59 -9.94 -27.26
N ILE A 195 8.61 -9.35 -26.06
CA ILE A 195 9.83 -8.81 -25.44
C ILE A 195 10.85 -9.91 -25.16
N GLU A 196 10.41 -11.06 -24.67
CA GLU A 196 11.27 -12.23 -24.44
C GLU A 196 11.84 -12.77 -25.76
N ALA A 197 11.04 -12.82 -26.82
CA ALA A 197 11.50 -13.20 -28.15
C ALA A 197 12.54 -12.19 -28.70
N MET A 198 12.32 -10.88 -28.51
CA MET A 198 13.29 -9.84 -28.88
C MET A 198 14.58 -9.95 -28.09
N ALA A 199 14.52 -10.23 -26.78
CA ALA A 199 15.70 -10.41 -25.94
C ALA A 199 16.52 -11.65 -26.32
N SER A 200 15.86 -12.69 -26.85
CA SER A 200 16.54 -13.89 -27.33
C SER A 200 17.29 -13.66 -28.65
N ARG A 201 16.85 -12.68 -29.46
CA ARG A 201 17.53 -12.26 -30.69
C ARG A 201 18.62 -11.25 -30.32
N VAL A 202 19.85 -11.48 -30.76
CA VAL A 202 20.94 -10.48 -30.67
C VAL A 202 20.61 -9.35 -31.65
N SER A 203 19.69 -8.47 -31.25
CA SER A 203 19.17 -7.38 -32.07
C SER A 203 19.98 -6.11 -31.77
N SER A 204 20.18 -5.26 -32.78
CA SER A 204 20.86 -3.98 -32.55
C SER A 204 19.97 -3.04 -31.70
N GLU A 205 20.57 -2.10 -30.98
CA GLU A 205 19.81 -1.14 -30.13
C GLU A 205 18.77 -0.36 -30.95
N ALA A 206 19.10 0.00 -32.19
CA ALA A 206 18.19 0.72 -33.11
C ALA A 206 16.97 -0.13 -33.50
N GLU A 207 17.15 -1.42 -33.77
CA GLU A 207 16.04 -2.36 -34.04
C GLU A 207 15.15 -2.54 -32.81
N THR A 208 15.77 -2.58 -31.63
CA THR A 208 15.05 -2.69 -30.36
C THR A 208 14.18 -1.45 -30.12
N GLN A 209 14.71 -0.25 -30.39
CA GLN A 209 13.98 1.00 -30.23
C GLN A 209 12.82 1.13 -31.23
N ASP A 210 13.01 0.75 -32.51
CA ASP A 210 11.93 0.76 -33.50
C ASP A 210 10.83 -0.25 -33.15
N ALA A 211 11.20 -1.44 -32.70
CA ALA A 211 10.24 -2.44 -32.23
C ALA A 211 9.46 -1.97 -30.99
N LEU A 212 10.13 -1.36 -30.01
CA LEU A 212 9.49 -0.76 -28.84
C LEU A 212 8.56 0.40 -29.22
N ARG A 213 8.92 1.20 -30.23
CA ARG A 213 8.05 2.29 -30.72
C ARG A 213 6.77 1.76 -31.35
N ARG A 214 6.84 0.65 -32.09
CA ARG A 214 5.66 -0.04 -32.65
C ARG A 214 4.78 -0.66 -31.57
N LEU A 215 5.38 -1.15 -30.48
CA LEU A 215 4.64 -1.63 -29.30
C LEU A 215 4.00 -0.47 -28.52
N GLY A 216 4.71 0.65 -28.41
CA GLY A 216 4.26 1.87 -27.74
C GLY A 216 3.10 2.55 -28.46
N SER A 217 3.07 2.57 -29.79
CA SER A 217 1.94 3.17 -30.54
C SER A 217 0.60 2.44 -30.35
N VAL A 218 0.62 1.20 -29.83
CA VAL A 218 -0.60 0.46 -29.45
C VAL A 218 -1.11 0.90 -28.08
N ARG A 219 -0.23 1.40 -27.19
CA ARG A 219 -0.54 1.88 -25.82
C ARG A 219 -1.42 3.13 -25.81
N ASP A 220 -1.29 4.02 -26.81
CA ASP A 220 -2.07 5.26 -26.89
C ASP A 220 -3.58 5.03 -27.09
N ASN A 221 -4.00 3.79 -27.37
CA ASN A 221 -5.40 3.40 -27.59
C ASN A 221 -5.99 2.46 -26.52
N VAL A 222 -5.35 2.32 -25.35
CA VAL A 222 -5.78 1.36 -24.30
C VAL A 222 -6.70 2.06 -23.28
N PRO A 223 -7.91 1.53 -23.03
CA PRO A 223 -9.09 2.29 -22.64
C PRO A 223 -9.13 2.67 -21.15
N LEU A 224 -9.56 3.91 -20.94
CA LEU A 224 -10.53 4.50 -20.00
C LEU A 224 -10.92 3.79 -18.68
N GLY A 225 -10.70 2.49 -18.45
CA GLY A 225 -11.13 1.78 -17.24
C GLY A 225 -10.28 2.11 -16.01
N LEU A 226 -8.95 2.18 -16.15
CA LEU A 226 -8.05 2.61 -15.07
C LEU A 226 -8.18 4.11 -14.79
N THR A 227 -8.43 4.93 -15.81
CA THR A 227 -8.73 6.35 -15.59
C THR A 227 -10.11 6.55 -15.01
N ALA A 228 -11.13 5.76 -15.40
CA ALA A 228 -12.46 5.81 -14.80
C ALA A 228 -12.43 5.38 -13.33
N ALA A 229 -11.71 4.31 -12.98
CA ALA A 229 -11.54 3.89 -11.59
C ALA A 229 -10.75 4.93 -10.76
N ARG A 230 -9.75 5.60 -11.36
CA ARG A 230 -9.06 6.74 -10.73
C ARG A 230 -9.97 7.94 -10.54
N LEU A 231 -10.74 8.31 -11.56
CA LEU A 231 -11.71 9.42 -11.53
C LEU A 231 -12.83 9.14 -10.52
N GLU A 232 -13.31 7.91 -10.42
CA GLU A 232 -14.30 7.50 -9.44
C GLU A 232 -13.75 7.60 -8.02
N ARG A 233 -12.48 7.21 -7.82
CA ARG A 233 -11.81 7.35 -6.52
C ARG A 233 -11.51 8.79 -6.15
N GLU A 234 -11.06 9.61 -7.10
CA GLU A 234 -10.89 11.05 -6.91
C GLU A 234 -12.22 11.71 -6.53
N ALA A 235 -13.33 11.31 -7.17
CA ALA A 235 -14.66 11.78 -6.81
C ALA A 235 -15.07 11.35 -5.38
N TYR A 236 -14.78 10.12 -4.96
CA TYR A 236 -15.04 9.69 -3.57
C TYR A 236 -14.20 10.47 -2.56
N GLU A 237 -12.91 10.70 -2.84
CA GLU A 237 -12.03 11.46 -1.96
C GLU A 237 -12.43 12.94 -1.87
N GLU A 238 -12.91 13.54 -2.96
CA GLU A 238 -13.44 14.90 -3.00
C GLU A 238 -14.73 15.01 -2.16
N ILE A 239 -15.67 14.07 -2.32
CA ILE A 239 -16.90 14.01 -1.51
C ILE A 239 -16.56 13.85 -0.02
N GLU A 240 -15.58 13.01 0.32
CA GLU A 240 -15.16 12.83 1.72
C GLU A 240 -14.51 14.10 2.29
N GLN A 241 -13.74 14.83 1.49
CA GLN A 241 -13.17 16.13 1.89
C GLN A 241 -14.26 17.19 2.09
N GLU A 242 -15.24 17.28 1.19
CA GLU A 242 -16.38 18.18 1.33
C GLU A 242 -17.19 17.88 2.59
N LEU A 243 -17.46 16.60 2.90
CA LEU A 243 -18.13 16.19 4.13
C LEU A 243 -17.36 16.64 5.38
N ARG A 244 -16.03 16.47 5.41
CA ARG A 244 -15.19 16.92 6.53
C ARG A 244 -15.17 18.45 6.66
N GLN A 245 -15.17 19.17 5.54
CA GLN A 245 -15.26 20.64 5.54
C GLN A 245 -16.61 21.09 6.12
N HIS A 246 -17.72 20.48 5.69
CA HIS A 246 -19.04 20.74 6.23
C HIS A 246 -19.14 20.46 7.73
N GLU A 247 -18.63 19.33 8.21
CA GLU A 247 -18.59 19.04 9.67
C GLU A 247 -17.76 20.08 10.45
N THR A 248 -16.67 20.57 9.86
CA THR A 248 -15.81 21.57 10.50
C THR A 248 -16.50 22.93 10.54
N GLU A 249 -17.20 23.32 9.47
CA GLU A 249 -17.99 24.55 9.40
C GLU A 249 -19.17 24.53 10.38
N GLU A 250 -19.88 23.40 10.50
CA GLU A 250 -20.96 23.25 11.48
C GLU A 250 -20.46 23.43 12.92
N LYS A 251 -19.35 22.78 13.29
CA LYS A 251 -18.75 22.95 14.62
C LYS A 251 -18.33 24.40 14.89
N LEU A 252 -17.85 25.11 13.87
CA LEU A 252 -17.46 26.52 13.99
C LEU A 252 -18.67 27.43 14.19
N ARG A 253 -19.79 27.13 13.51
CA ARG A 253 -21.07 27.82 13.70
C ARG A 253 -21.63 27.57 15.10
N GLU A 254 -21.61 26.33 15.59
CA GLU A 254 -22.04 25.99 16.95
C GLU A 254 -21.21 26.74 18.01
N GLN A 255 -19.89 26.77 17.87
CA GLN A 255 -19.01 27.51 18.79
C GLN A 255 -19.28 29.01 18.76
N LYS A 256 -19.56 29.59 17.58
CA LYS A 256 -19.89 31.01 17.45
C LYS A 256 -21.22 31.34 18.13
N VAL A 257 -22.25 30.52 17.92
CA VAL A 257 -23.55 30.68 18.57
C VAL A 257 -23.41 30.55 20.09
N GLU A 258 -22.65 29.57 20.58
CA GLU A 258 -22.41 29.39 22.02
C GLU A 258 -21.69 30.60 22.64
N LYS A 259 -20.71 31.16 21.93
CA LYS A 259 -20.01 32.37 22.35
C LYS A 259 -20.93 33.60 22.39
N GLU A 260 -21.75 33.81 21.36
CA GLU A 260 -22.73 34.90 21.33
C GLU A 260 -23.78 34.75 22.44
N LEU A 261 -24.22 33.52 22.75
CA LEU A 261 -25.15 33.24 23.83
C LEU A 261 -24.54 33.58 25.20
N ARG A 262 -23.28 33.21 25.44
CA ARG A 262 -22.55 33.57 26.66
C ARG A 262 -22.35 35.08 26.80
N GLU A 263 -22.03 35.79 25.71
CA GLU A 263 -21.91 37.24 25.71
C GLU A 263 -23.26 37.94 25.99
N MET A 264 -24.36 37.42 25.45
CA MET A 264 -25.70 37.94 25.75
C MET A 264 -26.10 37.70 27.21
N GLN A 265 -25.82 36.53 27.78
CA GLN A 265 -26.08 36.23 29.19
C GLN A 265 -25.28 37.13 30.13
N ALA A 266 -23.99 37.37 29.81
CA ALA A 266 -23.14 38.28 30.59
C ALA A 266 -23.67 39.72 30.56
N ARG A 267 -24.18 40.20 29.42
CA ARG A 267 -24.81 41.54 29.31
C ARG A 267 -26.10 41.64 30.11
N GLN A 268 -26.93 40.59 30.15
CA GLN A 268 -28.16 40.59 30.94
C GLN A 268 -27.88 40.60 32.45
N GLN A 269 -26.87 39.85 32.92
CA GLN A 269 -26.47 39.87 34.33
C GLN A 269 -25.91 41.24 34.76
N GLY A 270 -25.05 41.85 33.94
CA GLY A 270 -24.49 43.18 34.24
C GLY A 270 -25.54 44.31 34.30
N SER A 271 -26.69 44.15 33.64
CA SER A 271 -27.78 45.13 33.68
C SER A 271 -28.71 44.99 34.90
N GLN A 272 -28.66 43.87 35.64
CA GLN A 272 -29.48 43.68 36.85
C GLN A 272 -28.80 44.21 38.12
N ASP A 273 -27.48 44.39 38.09
CA ASP A 273 -26.68 44.90 39.22
C ASP A 273 -26.47 46.43 39.19
N SER A 274 -27.09 47.15 38.25
CA SER A 274 -27.06 48.63 38.14
C SER A 274 -28.43 49.23 38.44
#